data_AF-A0A833QSP9-F1
#
_entry.id   AF-A0A833QSP9-F1
#
_cell.length_a   1.000
_cell.length_b   1.000
_cell.length_c   1.000
_cell.angle_alpha   90.00
_cell.angle_beta   90.00
_cell.angle_gamma   90.00
#
_symmetry.space_group_name_H-M   'P 1'
#
loop_
_entity.id
_entity.type
_entity.pdbx_description
1 polymer ?
#
loop_
_entity_poly.entity_id
_entity_poly.type
_entity_poly.pdbx_seq_one_letter_code
_entity_poly.pdbx_strand_id
1 'polypeptide(L)'
;MFSSRFSFLRLAPEIQTVDILLATFIFIAIHSIRQSKKQGLAVWPFVGMLPSLLLGLRHNMYEWITKVLNERGGTFTFRGPWFTNLQCVVTADPRNLEHLLKTKFSSFPKGPYFRNTVQDLLGDGIFSADDETWRKQRKAASLEFHSAEFRSLTAGSLVELVHSRLLPVLESARQTDTAVDLQDILLRLTFDNVCMLAFGIDPGCLSPGLPDIPFAHAFEEATEATIIRFVTPTAIWKALRFADLSNERRLRRSLCQVDDFANNVIQTRKKELQLEEASGTNTRSDLLTVFMRHRDENGKPYSDKFLRDICVNFILAGRDTSSVALAWFFWLLNNNPEVEAKIVNEIRRIVKERGEVEKEGEEMIFRPEEVKKMEYLQAALSEALRLYPSVPVDHKEKTMF
;
A
#
# COMPACT_ATOMS: atom_id res chain seq x y z
N MET A 1 20.51 69.74 32.93
CA MET A 1 21.25 68.56 33.42
C MET A 1 20.25 67.59 34.04
N PHE A 2 19.60 66.73 33.25
CA PHE A 2 18.91 65.51 33.70
C PHE A 2 18.64 64.66 32.46
N SER A 3 19.67 63.89 32.07
CA SER A 3 19.61 63.00 30.91
C SER A 3 19.04 61.64 31.28
N SER A 4 18.07 61.19 30.50
CA SER A 4 17.98 59.82 29.96
C SER A 4 18.56 58.69 30.81
N ARG A 5 17.78 58.16 31.76
CA ARG A 5 18.06 56.85 32.39
C ARG A 5 16.78 56.05 32.63
N PHE A 6 15.92 55.90 31.63
CA PHE A 6 14.78 54.97 31.72
C PHE A 6 14.43 54.39 30.35
N SER A 7 15.35 53.61 29.78
CA SER A 7 15.06 52.79 28.57
C SER A 7 15.74 51.41 28.58
N PHE A 8 16.82 51.21 29.36
CA PHE A 8 17.55 49.93 29.37
C PHE A 8 16.91 48.82 30.23
N LEU A 9 16.08 49.16 31.21
CA LEU A 9 15.53 48.18 32.18
C LEU A 9 14.27 47.44 31.69
N ARG A 10 13.74 47.76 30.51
CA ARG A 10 12.62 47.01 29.90
C ARG A 10 13.06 45.88 28.96
N LEU A 11 14.32 45.88 28.50
CA LEU A 11 14.89 44.81 27.65
C LEU A 11 15.66 43.73 28.44
N ALA A 12 16.09 44.03 29.68
CA ALA A 12 16.85 43.12 30.52
C ALA A 12 16.11 41.82 30.96
N PRO A 13 14.80 41.85 31.33
CA PRO A 13 14.11 40.61 31.72
C PRO A 13 13.86 39.68 30.53
N GLU A 14 13.72 40.21 29.31
CA GLU A 14 13.56 39.40 28.09
C GLU A 14 14.85 38.68 27.69
N ILE A 15 16.01 39.33 27.88
CA ILE A 15 17.31 38.69 27.61
C ILE A 15 17.57 37.55 28.60
N GLN A 16 17.28 37.75 29.90
CA GLN A 16 17.44 36.69 30.91
C GLN A 16 16.50 35.51 30.71
N THR A 17 15.24 35.75 30.31
CA THR A 17 14.31 34.64 30.02
C THR A 17 14.73 33.86 28.78
N VAL A 18 15.20 34.54 27.73
CA VAL A 18 15.74 33.88 26.53
C VAL A 18 16.98 33.06 26.86
N ASP A 19 17.90 33.59 27.68
CA ASP A 19 19.11 32.86 28.10
C ASP A 19 18.79 31.61 28.93
N ILE A 20 17.82 31.70 29.85
CA ILE A 20 17.36 30.56 30.66
C ILE A 20 16.66 29.51 29.78
N LEU A 21 15.82 29.94 28.84
CA LEU A 21 15.16 29.05 27.88
C LEU A 21 16.20 28.36 26.99
N LEU A 22 17.21 29.09 26.52
CA LEU A 22 18.30 28.55 25.71
C LEU A 22 19.16 27.56 26.51
N ALA A 23 19.54 27.91 27.74
CA ALA A 23 20.32 27.02 28.62
C ALA A 23 19.53 25.74 28.95
N THR A 24 18.23 25.85 29.21
CA THR A 24 17.33 24.71 29.45
C THR A 24 17.22 23.85 28.20
N PHE A 25 17.04 24.46 27.02
CA PHE A 25 17.00 23.76 25.75
C PHE A 25 18.32 23.01 25.46
N ILE A 26 19.47 23.66 25.67
CA ILE A 26 20.80 23.05 25.51
C ILE A 26 20.97 21.88 26.50
N PHE A 27 20.58 22.06 27.76
CA PHE A 27 20.65 20.98 28.75
C PHE A 27 19.79 19.78 28.35
N ILE A 28 18.55 20.03 27.92
CA ILE A 28 17.64 18.99 27.40
C ILE A 28 18.25 18.29 26.19
N ALA A 29 18.78 19.04 25.22
CA ALA A 29 19.40 18.48 24.02
C ALA A 29 20.61 17.58 24.38
N ILE A 30 21.52 18.06 25.24
CA ILE A 30 22.67 17.28 25.70
C ILE A 30 22.20 16.02 26.46
N HIS A 31 21.19 16.14 27.31
CA HIS A 31 20.65 15.01 28.07
C HIS A 31 20.03 13.95 27.15
N SER A 32 19.16 14.36 26.21
CA SER A 32 18.52 13.48 25.24
C SER A 32 19.53 12.80 24.30
N ILE A 33 20.59 13.51 23.89
CA ILE A 33 21.68 12.92 23.08
C ILE A 33 22.55 11.96 23.90
N ARG A 34 22.82 12.25 25.18
CA ARG A 34 23.54 11.31 26.05
C ARG A 34 22.72 10.06 26.34
N GLN A 35 21.40 10.21 26.49
CA GLN A 35 20.47 9.11 26.64
C GLN A 35 20.44 8.24 25.38
N SER A 36 20.45 8.84 24.18
CA SER A 36 20.46 8.09 22.92
C SER A 36 21.69 7.19 22.79
N LYS A 37 22.87 7.63 23.26
CA LYS A 37 24.07 6.77 23.29
C LYS A 37 23.93 5.52 24.16
N LYS A 38 23.07 5.56 25.19
CA LYS A 38 22.81 4.40 26.08
C LYS A 38 21.61 3.57 25.65
N GLN A 39 20.61 4.20 25.01
CA GLN A 39 19.32 3.61 24.67
C GLN A 39 19.08 3.55 23.16
N GLY A 40 20.07 3.74 22.29
CA GLY A 40 19.92 3.75 20.82
C GLY A 40 19.15 4.95 20.22
N LEU A 41 18.10 5.45 20.89
CA LEU A 41 17.25 6.55 20.40
C LEU A 41 17.10 7.66 21.45
N ALA A 42 17.17 8.91 20.98
CA ALA A 42 16.91 10.07 21.80
C ALA A 42 15.42 10.15 22.15
N VAL A 43 15.12 10.32 23.44
CA VAL A 43 13.78 10.64 23.92
C VAL A 43 13.80 12.10 24.37
N TRP A 44 13.10 12.93 23.63
CA TRP A 44 12.98 14.35 23.89
C TRP A 44 11.79 14.62 24.82
N PRO A 45 11.88 15.60 25.75
CA PRO A 45 10.74 16.04 26.53
C PRO A 45 9.58 16.47 25.61
N PHE A 46 8.34 16.12 26.01
CA PHE A 46 7.07 16.41 25.32
C PHE A 46 6.85 15.76 23.95
N VAL A 47 7.89 15.65 23.10
CA VAL A 47 7.79 15.11 21.72
C VAL A 47 8.33 13.69 21.58
N GLY A 48 8.93 13.13 22.64
CA GLY A 48 9.40 11.75 22.67
C GLY A 48 10.45 11.47 21.59
N MET A 49 10.26 10.39 20.85
CA MET A 49 11.13 9.94 19.76
C MET A 49 10.72 10.52 18.39
N LEU A 50 9.73 11.42 18.33
CA LEU A 50 9.23 12.00 17.07
C LEU A 50 10.33 12.67 16.22
N PRO A 51 11.29 13.45 16.78
CA PRO A 51 12.37 14.02 15.96
C PRO A 51 13.21 12.94 15.27
N SER A 52 13.51 11.82 15.97
CA SER A 52 14.24 10.70 15.39
C SER A 52 13.47 10.05 14.24
N LEU A 53 12.14 9.92 14.39
CA LEU A 53 11.26 9.43 13.32
C LEU A 53 11.25 10.38 12.11
N LEU A 54 11.14 11.70 12.33
CA LEU A 54 11.15 12.70 11.26
C LEU A 54 12.49 12.72 10.50
N LEU A 55 13.62 12.56 11.20
CA LEU A 55 14.92 12.39 10.55
C LEU A 55 14.99 11.08 9.74
N GLY A 56 14.46 9.98 10.27
CA GLY A 56 14.37 8.70 9.57
C GLY A 56 13.52 8.78 8.31
N LEU A 57 12.33 9.39 8.40
CA LEU A 57 11.40 9.63 7.28
C LEU A 57 12.03 10.43 6.15
N ARG A 58 12.88 11.41 6.46
CA ARG A 58 13.53 12.26 5.46
C ARG A 58 14.62 11.52 4.66
N HIS A 59 15.20 10.45 5.21
CA HIS A 59 16.33 9.76 4.60
C HIS A 59 15.96 8.37 4.10
N ASN A 60 15.79 7.41 5.02
CA ASN A 60 15.44 6.04 4.69
C ASN A 60 14.79 5.42 5.93
N MET A 61 13.45 5.50 5.97
CA MET A 61 12.67 5.09 7.14
C MET A 61 12.87 3.61 7.48
N TYR A 62 12.85 2.74 6.48
CA TYR A 62 12.92 1.29 6.70
C TYR A 62 14.31 0.85 7.14
N GLU A 63 15.38 1.40 6.55
CA GLU A 63 16.75 1.15 7.03
C GLU A 63 16.94 1.65 8.47
N TRP A 64 16.38 2.81 8.80
CA TRP A 64 16.42 3.34 10.16
C TRP A 64 15.68 2.41 11.15
N ILE A 65 14.46 1.95 10.81
CA ILE A 65 13.70 1.01 11.65
C ILE A 65 14.48 -0.30 11.83
N THR A 66 15.01 -0.87 10.75
CA THR A 66 15.80 -2.12 10.76
C THR A 66 17.04 -1.99 11.63
N LYS A 67 17.77 -0.87 11.53
CA LYS A 67 18.93 -0.60 12.38
C LYS A 67 18.55 -0.58 13.86
N VAL A 68 17.48 0.15 14.22
CA VAL A 68 17.00 0.22 15.61
C VAL A 68 16.56 -1.15 16.10
N LEU A 69 15.86 -1.94 15.29
CA LEU A 69 15.46 -3.31 15.64
C LEU A 69 16.68 -4.19 15.92
N ASN A 70 17.69 -4.16 15.05
CA ASN A 70 18.91 -4.95 15.22
C ASN A 70 19.67 -4.56 16.51
N GLU A 71 19.83 -3.27 16.77
CA GLU A 71 20.47 -2.77 18.00
C GLU A 71 19.69 -3.12 19.29
N ARG A 72 18.38 -3.36 19.16
CA ARG A 72 17.48 -3.65 20.29
C ARG A 72 17.09 -5.14 20.41
N GLY A 73 17.72 -6.02 19.63
CA GLY A 73 17.44 -7.46 19.68
C GLY A 73 16.07 -7.85 19.11
N GLY A 74 15.56 -7.09 18.13
CA GLY A 74 14.37 -7.42 17.36
C GLY A 74 13.06 -6.81 17.88
N THR A 75 13.05 -6.07 18.99
CA THR A 75 11.84 -5.38 19.48
C THR A 75 12.20 -4.09 20.22
N PHE A 76 11.47 -3.00 19.97
CA PHE A 76 11.60 -1.76 20.73
C PHE A 76 10.26 -1.04 20.92
N THR A 77 10.19 -0.19 21.94
CA THR A 77 9.02 0.67 22.17
C THR A 77 9.28 2.06 21.62
N PHE A 78 8.45 2.50 20.68
CA PHE A 78 8.41 3.88 20.23
C PHE A 78 7.54 4.72 21.16
N ARG A 79 8.07 5.84 21.63
CA ARG A 79 7.37 6.79 22.50
C ARG A 79 7.18 8.11 21.76
N GLY A 80 5.99 8.39 21.27
CA GLY A 80 5.66 9.66 20.63
C GLY A 80 5.36 10.78 21.63
N PRO A 81 4.83 11.92 21.14
CA PRO A 81 4.51 13.07 21.98
C PRO A 81 3.44 12.78 23.05
N TRP A 82 3.53 13.46 24.20
CA TRP A 82 2.73 13.20 25.42
C TRP A 82 1.20 13.33 25.31
N PHE A 83 0.68 13.89 24.21
CA PHE A 83 -0.75 14.05 23.97
C PHE A 83 -1.19 13.43 22.64
N THR A 84 -0.48 12.39 22.22
CA THR A 84 -0.75 11.68 20.96
C THR A 84 -0.84 10.18 21.21
N ASN A 85 -1.58 9.50 20.33
CA ASN A 85 -1.68 8.05 20.35
C ASN A 85 -0.48 7.37 19.69
N LEU A 86 0.61 8.11 19.43
CA LEU A 86 1.79 7.63 18.72
C LEU A 86 2.72 6.88 19.69
N GLN A 87 2.19 5.88 20.38
CA GLN A 87 2.96 4.99 21.25
C GLN A 87 2.74 3.56 20.76
N CYS A 88 3.80 2.92 20.28
CA CYS A 88 3.72 1.58 19.72
C CYS A 88 4.91 0.71 20.11
N VAL A 89 4.71 -0.60 20.03
CA VAL A 89 5.80 -1.59 20.11
C VAL A 89 6.07 -2.06 18.68
N VAL A 90 7.30 -1.90 18.23
CA VAL A 90 7.76 -2.36 16.92
C VAL A 90 8.57 -3.63 17.13
N THR A 91 8.21 -4.69 16.44
CA THR A 91 8.86 -6.01 16.57
C THR A 91 9.06 -6.66 15.21
N ALA A 92 10.21 -7.29 15.04
CA ALA A 92 10.52 -8.22 13.96
C ALA A 92 10.84 -9.64 14.49
N ASP A 93 10.69 -9.90 15.80
CA ASP A 93 10.88 -11.23 16.38
C ASP A 93 9.75 -12.19 15.92
N PRO A 94 10.08 -13.32 15.26
CA PRO A 94 9.08 -14.27 14.77
C PRO A 94 8.13 -14.81 15.85
N ARG A 95 8.59 -14.92 17.11
CA ARG A 95 7.76 -15.40 18.23
C ARG A 95 6.69 -14.39 18.59
N ASN A 96 7.02 -13.10 18.54
CA ASN A 96 6.05 -12.03 18.73
C ASN A 96 5.07 -12.01 17.56
N LEU A 97 5.54 -12.15 16.32
CA LEU A 97 4.68 -12.20 15.14
C LEU A 97 3.70 -13.39 15.20
N GLU A 98 4.16 -14.58 15.60
CA GLU A 98 3.28 -15.74 15.81
C GLU A 98 2.24 -15.47 16.90
N HIS A 99 2.65 -14.86 18.02
CA HIS A 99 1.73 -14.51 19.09
C HIS A 99 0.64 -13.54 18.61
N LEU A 100 1.02 -12.46 17.92
CA LEU A 100 0.12 -11.40 17.46
C LEU A 100 -0.81 -11.87 16.34
N LEU A 101 -0.27 -12.58 15.34
CA LEU A 101 -0.97 -12.86 14.08
C LEU A 101 -1.64 -14.25 14.06
N LYS A 102 -1.28 -15.14 14.98
CA LYS A 102 -1.82 -16.51 15.03
C LYS A 102 -2.39 -16.87 16.39
N THR A 103 -1.59 -16.85 17.45
CA THR A 103 -2.00 -17.39 18.77
C THR A 103 -3.06 -16.54 19.47
N LYS A 104 -2.94 -15.21 19.39
CA LYS A 104 -3.84 -14.24 20.03
C LYS A 104 -4.49 -13.29 19.03
N PHE A 105 -4.74 -13.75 17.81
CA PHE A 105 -5.28 -12.94 16.71
C PHE A 105 -6.49 -12.07 17.11
N SER A 106 -7.46 -12.64 17.85
CA SER A 106 -8.66 -11.91 18.29
C SER A 106 -8.40 -10.82 19.35
N SER A 107 -7.26 -10.88 20.05
CA SER A 107 -6.84 -9.85 21.01
C SER A 107 -6.07 -8.70 20.35
N PHE A 108 -5.78 -8.82 19.05
CA PHE A 108 -5.01 -7.85 18.28
C PHE A 108 -5.77 -7.48 16.99
N PRO A 109 -6.90 -6.76 17.09
CA PRO A 109 -7.55 -6.16 15.93
C PRO A 109 -6.67 -5.08 15.29
N LYS A 110 -7.09 -4.53 14.15
CA LYS A 110 -6.46 -3.33 13.58
C LYS A 110 -6.71 -2.11 14.47
N GLY A 111 -7.90 -2.03 15.03
CA GLY A 111 -8.26 -1.09 16.10
C GLY A 111 -8.75 0.27 15.61
N PRO A 112 -9.38 1.06 16.51
CA PRO A 112 -9.97 2.34 16.18
C PRO A 112 -8.94 3.37 15.70
N TYR A 113 -7.68 3.31 16.15
CA TYR A 113 -6.66 4.25 15.67
C TYR A 113 -6.40 4.06 14.18
N PHE A 114 -6.12 2.82 13.75
CA PHE A 114 -5.87 2.50 12.36
C PHE A 114 -7.11 2.81 11.51
N ARG A 115 -8.28 2.31 11.94
CA ARG A 115 -9.54 2.49 11.22
C ARG A 115 -9.86 3.97 10.99
N ASN A 116 -9.83 4.80 12.03
CA ASN A 116 -10.12 6.24 11.91
C ASN A 116 -9.14 6.97 10.97
N THR A 117 -7.91 6.48 10.86
CA THR A 117 -6.87 7.10 10.04
C THR A 117 -7.11 6.84 8.55
N VAL A 118 -7.48 5.59 8.20
CA VAL A 118 -7.67 5.15 6.81
C VAL A 118 -9.12 5.22 6.33
N GLN A 119 -10.08 5.51 7.22
CA GLN A 119 -11.52 5.41 6.94
C GLN A 119 -11.98 6.21 5.73
N ASP A 120 -11.43 7.41 5.50
CA ASP A 120 -11.88 8.24 4.38
C ASP A 120 -11.51 7.62 3.01
N LEU A 121 -10.39 6.87 2.94
CA LEU A 121 -9.96 6.19 1.72
C LEU A 121 -10.52 4.77 1.63
N LEU A 122 -10.35 3.95 2.67
CA LEU A 122 -10.66 2.52 2.62
C LEU A 122 -12.06 2.16 3.14
N GLY A 123 -12.77 3.14 3.71
CA GLY A 123 -14.11 2.97 4.27
C GLY A 123 -14.18 1.82 5.27
N ASP A 124 -15.19 0.96 5.11
CA ASP A 124 -15.41 -0.24 5.93
C ASP A 124 -14.99 -1.54 5.18
N GLY A 125 -14.04 -1.41 4.25
CA GLY A 125 -13.50 -2.52 3.45
C GLY A 125 -12.54 -3.44 4.22
N ILE A 126 -12.04 -4.48 3.54
CA ILE A 126 -11.32 -5.59 4.17
C ILE A 126 -10.04 -5.17 4.92
N PHE A 127 -9.39 -4.09 4.48
CA PHE A 127 -8.19 -3.59 5.15
C PHE A 127 -8.48 -2.72 6.37
N SER A 128 -9.69 -2.20 6.54
CA SER A 128 -10.07 -1.36 7.70
C SER A 128 -11.06 -2.07 8.65
N ALA A 129 -11.76 -3.10 8.18
CA ALA A 129 -12.68 -3.89 8.96
C ALA A 129 -11.97 -4.80 9.98
N ASP A 130 -12.64 -5.04 11.10
CA ASP A 130 -12.23 -5.97 12.16
C ASP A 130 -13.30 -7.06 12.37
N ASP A 131 -12.93 -8.10 13.12
CA ASP A 131 -13.81 -9.16 13.61
C ASP A 131 -14.71 -9.82 12.55
N GLU A 132 -16.02 -9.91 12.82
CA GLU A 132 -16.99 -10.62 11.99
C GLU A 132 -17.19 -9.96 10.61
N THR A 133 -17.14 -8.62 10.53
CA THR A 133 -17.21 -7.91 9.24
C THR A 133 -16.03 -8.29 8.35
N TRP A 134 -14.81 -8.26 8.90
CA TRP A 134 -13.62 -8.70 8.19
C TRP A 134 -13.71 -10.17 7.80
N ARG A 135 -14.13 -11.05 8.73
CA ARG A 135 -14.23 -12.49 8.48
C ARG A 135 -15.17 -12.82 7.34
N LYS A 136 -16.31 -12.11 7.24
CA LYS A 136 -17.29 -12.28 6.15
C LYS A 136 -16.71 -11.86 4.81
N GLN A 137 -16.14 -10.65 4.73
CA GLN A 137 -15.49 -10.15 3.53
C GLN A 137 -14.35 -11.07 3.08
N ARG A 138 -13.49 -11.49 4.04
CA ARG A 138 -12.36 -12.39 3.80
C ARG A 138 -12.80 -13.76 3.31
N LYS A 139 -13.87 -14.32 3.88
CA LYS A 139 -14.43 -15.62 3.46
C LYS A 139 -14.98 -15.52 2.03
N ALA A 140 -15.80 -14.52 1.73
CA ALA A 140 -16.38 -14.32 0.40
C ALA A 140 -15.29 -14.15 -0.66
N ALA A 141 -14.33 -13.24 -0.42
CA ALA A 141 -13.20 -13.04 -1.31
C ALA A 141 -12.37 -14.32 -1.47
N SER A 142 -12.01 -15.00 -0.38
CA SER A 142 -11.19 -16.21 -0.44
C SER A 142 -11.84 -17.33 -1.26
N LEU A 143 -13.15 -17.50 -1.17
CA LEU A 143 -13.87 -18.50 -1.96
C LEU A 143 -13.77 -18.19 -3.46
N GLU A 144 -13.92 -16.92 -3.83
CA GLU A 144 -13.83 -16.50 -5.23
C GLU A 144 -12.40 -16.64 -5.79
N PHE A 145 -11.39 -16.15 -5.07
CA PHE A 145 -9.98 -16.24 -5.53
C PHE A 145 -9.48 -17.69 -5.72
N HIS A 146 -10.09 -18.68 -5.05
CA HIS A 146 -9.73 -20.09 -5.21
C HIS A 146 -10.59 -20.82 -6.26
N SER A 147 -11.61 -20.16 -6.82
CA SER A 147 -12.47 -20.74 -7.84
C SER A 147 -11.64 -21.08 -9.10
N ALA A 148 -12.00 -22.17 -9.79
CA ALA A 148 -11.32 -22.54 -11.04
C ALA A 148 -11.59 -21.50 -12.14
N GLU A 149 -12.80 -20.94 -12.15
CA GLU A 149 -13.23 -19.89 -13.06
C GLU A 149 -12.37 -18.63 -12.89
N PHE A 150 -12.22 -18.11 -11.67
CA PHE A 150 -11.42 -16.93 -11.40
C PHE A 150 -9.95 -17.13 -11.78
N ARG A 151 -9.37 -18.30 -11.50
CA ARG A 151 -7.97 -18.61 -11.89
C ARG A 151 -7.80 -18.68 -13.40
N SER A 152 -8.77 -19.25 -14.12
CA SER A 152 -8.76 -19.30 -15.58
C SER A 152 -8.89 -17.91 -16.19
N LEU A 153 -9.80 -17.08 -15.66
CA LEU A 153 -9.96 -15.68 -16.06
C LEU A 153 -8.69 -14.89 -15.81
N THR A 154 -8.07 -15.05 -14.63
CA THR A 154 -6.79 -14.41 -14.29
C THR A 154 -5.69 -14.75 -15.28
N ALA A 155 -5.52 -16.03 -15.60
CA ALA A 155 -4.52 -16.46 -16.58
C ALA A 155 -4.79 -15.88 -17.97
N GLY A 156 -6.05 -15.94 -18.43
CA GLY A 156 -6.45 -15.41 -19.74
C GLY A 156 -6.24 -13.90 -19.87
N SER A 157 -6.73 -13.12 -18.89
CA SER A 157 -6.59 -11.66 -18.89
C SER A 157 -5.14 -11.20 -18.80
N LEU A 158 -4.29 -11.90 -18.04
CA LEU A 158 -2.86 -11.58 -17.99
C LEU A 158 -2.15 -11.85 -19.31
N VAL A 159 -2.45 -12.97 -19.97
CA VAL A 159 -1.90 -13.28 -21.30
C VAL A 159 -2.34 -12.20 -22.30
N GLU A 160 -3.62 -11.87 -22.33
CA GLU A 160 -4.16 -10.81 -23.18
C GLU A 160 -3.45 -9.47 -22.93
N LEU A 161 -3.33 -9.03 -21.67
CA LEU A 161 -2.67 -7.77 -21.32
C LEU A 161 -1.19 -7.75 -21.70
N VAL A 162 -0.47 -8.85 -21.46
CA VAL A 162 0.96 -8.92 -21.79
C VAL A 162 1.17 -8.80 -23.29
N HIS A 163 0.43 -9.58 -24.09
CA HIS A 163 0.62 -9.63 -25.54
C HIS A 163 0.03 -8.42 -26.27
N SER A 164 -1.14 -7.93 -25.86
CA SER A 164 -1.81 -6.81 -26.54
C SER A 164 -1.35 -5.42 -26.07
N ARG A 165 -0.77 -5.31 -24.86
CA ARG A 165 -0.40 -4.02 -24.26
C ARG A 165 1.07 -3.93 -23.88
N LEU A 166 1.55 -4.80 -22.98
CA LEU A 166 2.91 -4.68 -22.42
C LEU A 166 3.99 -4.84 -23.49
N LEU A 167 3.95 -5.92 -24.26
CA LEU A 167 4.93 -6.17 -25.31
C LEU A 167 4.92 -5.06 -26.39
N PRO A 168 3.77 -4.59 -26.90
CA PRO A 168 3.73 -3.44 -27.81
C PRO A 168 4.33 -2.15 -27.24
N VAL A 169 4.08 -1.83 -25.96
CA VAL A 169 4.68 -0.66 -25.30
C VAL A 169 6.20 -0.78 -25.24
N LEU A 170 6.71 -1.95 -24.83
CA LEU A 170 8.15 -2.20 -24.75
C LEU A 170 8.82 -2.23 -26.14
N GLU A 171 8.16 -2.80 -27.14
CA GLU A 171 8.66 -2.83 -28.52
C GLU A 171 8.70 -1.43 -29.15
N SER A 172 7.69 -0.59 -28.88
CA SER A 172 7.69 0.82 -29.29
C SER A 172 8.85 1.60 -28.65
N ALA A 173 9.09 1.39 -27.35
CA ALA A 173 10.22 1.98 -26.65
C ALA A 173 11.57 1.51 -27.24
N ARG A 174 11.68 0.23 -27.57
CA ARG A 174 12.87 -0.35 -28.23
C ARG A 174 13.11 0.25 -29.62
N GLN A 175 12.07 0.42 -30.42
CA GLN A 175 12.17 0.99 -31.77
C GLN A 175 12.56 2.46 -31.76
N THR A 176 12.18 3.19 -30.72
CA THR A 176 12.47 4.62 -30.54
C THR A 176 13.72 4.89 -29.69
N ASP A 177 14.39 3.84 -29.19
CA ASP A 177 15.52 3.91 -28.26
C ASP A 177 15.23 4.79 -27.02
N THR A 178 13.99 4.71 -26.51
CA THR A 178 13.51 5.54 -25.40
C THR A 178 13.63 4.79 -24.08
N ALA A 179 14.24 5.41 -23.08
CA ALA A 179 14.23 4.89 -21.71
C ALA A 179 12.81 4.94 -21.13
N VAL A 180 12.38 3.85 -20.51
CA VAL A 180 11.06 3.74 -19.88
C VAL A 180 11.17 3.57 -18.38
N ASP A 181 10.21 4.16 -17.66
CA ASP A 181 10.03 3.87 -16.24
C ASP A 181 9.22 2.56 -16.10
N LEU A 182 9.91 1.49 -15.73
CA LEU A 182 9.28 0.19 -15.56
C LEU A 182 8.28 0.18 -14.38
N GLN A 183 8.46 1.04 -13.38
CA GLN A 183 7.51 1.16 -12.27
C GLN A 183 6.17 1.71 -12.75
N ASP A 184 6.17 2.75 -13.59
CA ASP A 184 4.94 3.30 -14.20
C ASP A 184 4.25 2.28 -15.10
N ILE A 185 5.01 1.58 -15.96
CA ILE A 185 4.48 0.53 -16.83
C ILE A 185 3.81 -0.60 -16.03
N LEU A 186 4.46 -1.06 -14.97
CA LEU A 186 3.94 -2.15 -14.13
C LEU A 186 2.75 -1.70 -13.26
N LEU A 187 2.72 -0.44 -12.82
CA LEU A 187 1.54 0.16 -12.16
C LEU A 187 0.33 0.18 -13.10
N ARG A 188 0.52 0.56 -14.37
CA ARG A 188 -0.54 0.55 -15.39
C ARG A 188 -1.02 -0.88 -15.70
N LEU A 189 -0.09 -1.81 -15.90
CA LEU A 189 -0.39 -3.23 -16.15
C LEU A 189 -1.24 -3.83 -15.03
N THR A 190 -0.82 -3.62 -13.79
CA THR A 190 -1.49 -4.19 -12.61
C THR A 190 -2.83 -3.50 -12.33
N PHE A 191 -2.96 -2.21 -12.67
CA PHE A 191 -4.24 -1.50 -12.63
C PHE A 191 -5.25 -2.06 -13.64
N ASP A 192 -4.85 -2.20 -14.90
CA ASP A 192 -5.72 -2.79 -15.93
C ASP A 192 -6.12 -4.22 -15.53
N ASN A 193 -5.16 -5.02 -15.07
CA ASN A 193 -5.42 -6.39 -14.62
C ASN A 193 -6.41 -6.47 -13.45
N VAL A 194 -6.23 -5.66 -12.40
CA VAL A 194 -7.16 -5.68 -11.27
C VAL A 194 -8.55 -5.18 -11.67
N CYS A 195 -8.63 -4.18 -12.55
CA CYS A 195 -9.90 -3.68 -13.05
C CYS A 195 -10.65 -4.72 -13.90
N MET A 196 -9.95 -5.45 -14.76
CA MET A 196 -10.53 -6.54 -15.56
C MET A 196 -11.04 -7.67 -14.68
N LEU A 197 -10.26 -8.09 -13.67
CA LEU A 197 -10.59 -9.24 -12.83
C LEU A 197 -11.60 -8.92 -11.73
N ALA A 198 -11.47 -7.77 -11.08
CA ALA A 198 -12.33 -7.40 -9.97
C ALA A 198 -13.66 -6.79 -10.43
N PHE A 199 -13.68 -6.10 -11.58
CA PHE A 199 -14.83 -5.31 -12.00
C PHE A 199 -15.31 -5.58 -13.42
N GLY A 200 -14.60 -6.42 -14.20
CA GLY A 200 -14.99 -6.74 -15.57
C GLY A 200 -14.78 -5.62 -16.58
N ILE A 201 -14.04 -4.56 -16.23
CA ILE A 201 -13.77 -3.41 -17.11
C ILE A 201 -12.31 -3.40 -17.58
N ASP A 202 -12.06 -2.96 -18.82
CA ASP A 202 -10.71 -2.66 -19.32
C ASP A 202 -10.51 -1.13 -19.33
N PRO A 203 -9.72 -0.56 -18.41
CA PRO A 203 -9.41 0.87 -18.41
C PRO A 203 -8.48 1.30 -19.57
N GLY A 204 -7.73 0.37 -20.17
CA GLY A 204 -6.79 0.66 -21.25
C GLY A 204 -5.63 1.59 -20.87
N CYS A 205 -5.20 1.55 -19.61
CA CYS A 205 -4.18 2.44 -19.05
C CYS A 205 -2.77 2.15 -19.59
N LEU A 206 -2.49 0.90 -19.94
CA LEU A 206 -1.25 0.49 -20.59
C LEU A 206 -1.45 0.51 -22.12
N SER A 207 -1.04 1.59 -22.76
CA SER A 207 -1.07 1.71 -24.22
C SER A 207 0.10 2.56 -24.73
N PRO A 208 0.51 2.42 -26.02
CA PRO A 208 1.56 3.26 -26.58
C PRO A 208 1.24 4.75 -26.38
N GLY A 209 2.22 5.51 -25.89
CA GLY A 209 2.06 6.92 -25.52
C GLY A 209 1.69 7.16 -24.05
N LEU A 210 1.42 6.10 -23.26
CA LEU A 210 1.22 6.14 -21.81
C LEU A 210 0.26 7.27 -21.37
N PRO A 211 -1.04 7.16 -21.70
CA PRO A 211 -2.02 8.24 -21.46
C PRO A 211 -2.07 8.63 -19.98
N ASP A 212 -2.37 9.89 -19.68
CA ASP A 212 -2.59 10.33 -18.31
C ASP A 212 -3.86 9.66 -17.73
N ILE A 213 -3.79 9.18 -16.48
CA ILE A 213 -4.87 8.47 -15.80
C ILE A 213 -5.24 9.25 -14.54
N PRO A 214 -6.24 10.15 -14.61
CA PRO A 214 -6.62 11.00 -13.48
C PRO A 214 -6.92 10.21 -12.20
N PHE A 215 -7.57 9.05 -12.34
CA PHE A 215 -7.84 8.16 -11.21
C PHE A 215 -6.56 7.66 -10.52
N ALA A 216 -5.56 7.24 -11.29
CA ALA A 216 -4.31 6.68 -10.75
C ALA A 216 -3.57 7.75 -9.92
N HIS A 217 -3.46 8.97 -10.44
CA HIS A 217 -2.87 10.09 -9.72
C HIS A 217 -3.67 10.44 -8.46
N ALA A 218 -5.00 10.55 -8.56
CA ALA A 218 -5.82 10.82 -7.38
C ALA A 218 -5.69 9.71 -6.32
N PHE A 219 -5.60 8.46 -6.74
CA PHE A 219 -5.45 7.33 -5.84
C PHE A 219 -4.11 7.37 -5.09
N GLU A 220 -3.01 7.67 -5.80
CA GLU A 220 -1.69 7.87 -5.20
C GLU A 220 -1.67 9.06 -4.23
N GLU A 221 -2.23 10.21 -4.63
CA GLU A 221 -2.33 11.38 -3.77
C GLU A 221 -3.15 11.11 -2.50
N ALA A 222 -4.26 10.37 -2.64
CA ALA A 222 -5.10 10.00 -1.51
C ALA A 222 -4.36 9.04 -0.55
N THR A 223 -3.58 8.11 -1.11
CA THR A 223 -2.78 7.15 -0.34
C THR A 223 -1.65 7.86 0.40
N GLU A 224 -0.90 8.73 -0.27
CA GLU A 224 0.17 9.55 0.33
C GLU A 224 -0.37 10.42 1.47
N ALA A 225 -1.46 11.16 1.22
CA ALA A 225 -2.06 12.02 2.23
C ALA A 225 -2.59 11.22 3.44
N THR A 226 -3.12 10.01 3.21
CA THR A 226 -3.57 9.10 4.27
C THR A 226 -2.38 8.59 5.09
N ILE A 227 -1.26 8.22 4.46
CA ILE A 227 -0.05 7.75 5.16
C ILE A 227 0.50 8.85 6.09
N ILE A 228 0.49 10.12 5.67
CA ILE A 228 0.97 11.25 6.47
C ILE A 228 0.19 11.39 7.80
N ARG A 229 -1.06 10.93 7.88
CA ARG A 229 -1.84 10.94 9.12
C ARG A 229 -1.26 10.02 10.21
N PHE A 230 -0.54 8.95 9.85
CA PHE A 230 0.10 8.07 10.84
C PHE A 230 1.26 8.72 11.58
N VAL A 231 1.90 9.73 10.97
CA VAL A 231 3.03 10.46 11.58
C VAL A 231 2.61 11.84 12.10
N THR A 232 1.39 12.28 11.77
CA THR A 232 0.82 13.55 12.23
C THR A 232 -0.02 13.33 13.48
N PRO A 233 0.18 14.09 14.58
CA PRO A 233 -0.66 14.04 15.76
C PRO A 233 -2.17 14.13 15.47
N THR A 234 -2.97 13.27 16.11
CA THR A 234 -4.41 13.14 15.82
C THR A 234 -5.20 14.45 15.90
N ALA A 235 -4.89 15.29 16.90
CA ALA A 235 -5.52 16.59 17.05
C ALA A 235 -5.18 17.55 15.89
N ILE A 236 -3.95 17.49 15.38
CA ILE A 236 -3.46 18.38 14.33
C ILE A 236 -4.12 18.04 13.00
N TRP A 237 -4.08 16.77 12.57
CA TRP A 237 -4.67 16.42 11.26
C TRP A 237 -6.19 16.59 11.28
N LYS A 238 -6.87 16.33 12.40
CA LYS A 238 -8.31 16.61 12.54
C LYS A 238 -8.62 18.11 12.47
N ALA A 239 -7.78 18.96 13.04
CA ALA A 239 -7.92 20.40 12.92
C ALA A 239 -7.67 20.88 11.47
N LEU A 240 -6.67 20.33 10.78
CA LEU A 240 -6.41 20.60 9.36
C LEU A 240 -7.58 20.14 8.48
N ARG A 241 -8.20 19.00 8.80
CA ARG A 241 -9.41 18.50 8.13
C ARG A 241 -10.58 19.44 8.33
N PHE A 242 -10.81 19.89 9.56
CA PHE A 242 -11.88 20.85 9.87
C PHE A 242 -11.68 22.19 9.15
N ALA A 243 -10.44 22.67 9.08
CA ALA A 243 -10.10 23.91 8.37
C ALA A 243 -9.98 23.74 6.84
N ASP A 244 -10.10 22.51 6.32
CA ASP A 244 -9.90 22.17 4.91
C ASP A 244 -8.56 22.72 4.37
N LEU A 245 -7.45 22.43 5.07
CA LEU A 245 -6.11 22.93 4.76
C LEU A 245 -5.12 21.81 4.43
N SER A 246 -4.04 22.16 3.71
CA SER A 246 -2.88 21.29 3.49
C SER A 246 -3.26 19.94 2.84
N ASN A 247 -2.64 18.85 3.30
CA ASN A 247 -2.85 17.48 2.81
C ASN A 247 -4.30 17.00 2.93
N GLU A 248 -5.07 17.52 3.90
CA GLU A 248 -6.48 17.13 4.08
C GLU A 248 -7.37 17.67 2.95
N ARG A 249 -7.08 18.88 2.44
CA ARG A 249 -7.76 19.43 1.26
C ARG A 249 -7.44 18.61 0.01
N ARG A 250 -6.17 18.22 -0.16
CA ARG A 250 -5.72 17.37 -1.28
C ARG A 250 -6.46 16.03 -1.22
N LEU A 251 -6.40 15.35 -0.07
CA LEU A 251 -7.12 14.11 0.17
C LEU A 251 -8.60 14.21 -0.18
N ARG A 252 -9.32 15.25 0.28
CA ARG A 252 -10.74 15.40 -0.04
C ARG A 252 -11.00 15.48 -1.55
N ARG A 253 -10.17 16.24 -2.29
CA ARG A 253 -10.32 16.36 -3.75
C ARG A 253 -10.02 15.05 -4.47
N SER A 254 -8.94 14.37 -4.07
CA SER A 254 -8.54 13.10 -4.67
C SER A 254 -9.58 12.01 -4.38
N LEU A 255 -10.17 11.99 -3.18
CA LEU A 255 -11.27 11.10 -2.83
C LEU A 255 -12.51 11.30 -3.71
N CYS A 256 -12.86 12.53 -4.10
CA CYS A 256 -13.96 12.74 -5.05
C CYS A 256 -13.71 12.02 -6.38
N GLN A 257 -12.50 12.09 -6.93
CA GLN A 257 -12.16 11.41 -8.19
C GLN A 257 -12.16 9.88 -8.04
N VAL A 258 -11.67 9.39 -6.90
CA VAL A 258 -11.71 7.95 -6.58
C VAL A 258 -13.15 7.46 -6.46
N ASP A 259 -14.01 8.22 -5.79
CA ASP A 259 -15.42 7.93 -5.62
C ASP A 259 -16.17 7.96 -6.95
N ASP A 260 -15.91 8.95 -7.80
CA ASP A 260 -16.52 9.06 -9.13
C ASP A 260 -16.18 7.85 -10.01
N PHE A 261 -14.91 7.43 -10.02
CA PHE A 261 -14.50 6.23 -10.73
C PHE A 261 -15.20 4.99 -10.17
N ALA A 262 -15.14 4.76 -8.86
CA ALA A 262 -15.76 3.59 -8.23
C ALA A 262 -17.28 3.53 -8.48
N ASN A 263 -17.95 4.68 -8.38
CA ASN A 263 -19.39 4.79 -8.65
C ASN A 263 -19.71 4.48 -10.12
N ASN A 264 -18.90 4.97 -11.08
CA ASN A 264 -19.08 4.65 -12.49
C ASN A 264 -18.92 3.16 -12.76
N VAL A 265 -17.91 2.51 -12.16
CA VAL A 265 -17.72 1.05 -12.25
C VAL A 265 -18.94 0.30 -11.72
N ILE A 266 -19.41 0.66 -10.52
CA ILE A 266 -20.57 0.03 -9.87
C ILE A 266 -21.84 0.21 -10.71
N GLN A 267 -22.09 1.41 -11.24
CA GLN A 267 -23.28 1.69 -12.02
C GLN A 267 -23.27 0.95 -13.36
N THR A 268 -22.14 0.92 -14.06
CA THR A 268 -21.98 0.17 -15.31
C THR A 268 -22.25 -1.31 -15.07
N ARG A 269 -21.65 -1.89 -14.03
CA ARG A 269 -21.84 -3.31 -13.73
C ARG A 269 -23.28 -3.65 -13.31
N LYS A 270 -23.93 -2.78 -12.54
CA LYS A 270 -25.36 -2.94 -12.21
C LYS A 270 -26.25 -2.96 -13.47
N LYS A 271 -25.97 -2.11 -14.46
CA LYS A 271 -26.72 -2.09 -15.72
C LYS A 271 -26.50 -3.37 -16.52
N GLU A 272 -25.25 -3.84 -16.59
CA GLU A 272 -24.92 -5.11 -17.26
C GLU A 272 -25.63 -6.30 -16.62
N LEU A 273 -25.61 -6.40 -15.29
CA LEU A 273 -26.30 -7.49 -14.58
C LEU A 273 -27.81 -7.49 -14.82
N GLN A 274 -28.44 -6.30 -14.90
CA GLN A 274 -29.87 -6.19 -15.24
C GLN A 274 -30.17 -6.67 -16.67
N LEU A 275 -29.25 -6.42 -17.61
CA LEU A 275 -29.38 -6.89 -19.00
C LEU A 275 -29.10 -8.41 -19.12
N GLU A 276 -28.14 -8.93 -18.36
CA GLU A 276 -27.83 -10.36 -18.26
C GLU A 276 -29.03 -11.14 -17.70
N GLU A 277 -29.67 -10.64 -16.62
CA GLU A 277 -30.89 -11.21 -16.05
C GLU A 277 -32.07 -11.18 -17.04
N ALA A 278 -32.23 -10.09 -17.79
CA ALA A 278 -33.28 -9.97 -18.80
C ALA A 278 -33.07 -10.87 -20.03
N SER A 279 -31.81 -11.17 -20.37
CA SER A 279 -31.44 -12.01 -21.53
C SER A 279 -31.27 -13.49 -21.19
N GLY A 280 -31.29 -13.86 -19.91
CA GLY A 280 -31.05 -15.24 -19.45
C GLY A 280 -29.60 -15.72 -19.69
N THR A 281 -28.67 -14.80 -19.96
CA THR A 281 -27.26 -15.12 -20.17
C THR A 281 -26.48 -14.81 -18.89
N ASN A 282 -25.92 -15.84 -18.24
CA ASN A 282 -25.07 -15.67 -17.06
C ASN A 282 -23.62 -15.80 -17.50
N THR A 283 -23.03 -14.71 -17.99
CA THR A 283 -21.78 -14.77 -18.78
C THR A 283 -20.53 -14.33 -18.02
N ARG A 284 -20.62 -13.64 -16.87
CA ARG A 284 -19.41 -13.16 -16.16
C ARG A 284 -19.54 -13.15 -14.63
N SER A 285 -18.63 -13.86 -13.95
CA SER A 285 -18.47 -13.83 -12.48
C SER A 285 -17.19 -13.10 -12.09
N ASP A 286 -17.22 -11.76 -12.12
CA ASP A 286 -16.17 -10.94 -11.49
C ASP A 286 -16.44 -10.76 -9.98
N LEU A 287 -15.42 -10.33 -9.26
CA LEU A 287 -15.46 -10.20 -7.81
C LEU A 287 -16.55 -9.22 -7.33
N LEU A 288 -16.76 -8.12 -8.05
CA LEU A 288 -17.81 -7.16 -7.73
C LEU A 288 -19.20 -7.78 -7.91
N THR A 289 -19.40 -8.57 -8.95
CA THR A 289 -20.63 -9.34 -9.19
C THR A 289 -20.91 -10.29 -8.03
N VAL A 290 -19.88 -10.97 -7.52
CA VAL A 290 -20.02 -11.83 -6.33
C VAL A 290 -20.54 -11.03 -5.15
N PHE A 291 -19.92 -9.89 -4.84
CA PHE A 291 -20.39 -9.03 -3.74
C PHE A 291 -21.79 -8.46 -4.01
N MET A 292 -22.14 -8.10 -5.24
CA MET A 292 -23.49 -7.61 -5.60
C MET A 292 -24.58 -8.69 -5.45
N ARG A 293 -24.25 -9.95 -5.72
CA ARG A 293 -25.16 -11.10 -5.56
C ARG A 293 -25.33 -11.51 -4.11
N HIS A 294 -24.33 -11.29 -3.27
CA HIS A 294 -24.45 -11.55 -1.84
C HIS A 294 -25.48 -10.61 -1.18
N ARG A 295 -26.01 -11.07 -0.04
CA ARG A 295 -26.97 -10.33 0.78
C ARG A 295 -26.40 -10.17 2.19
N ASP A 296 -26.77 -9.07 2.83
CA ASP A 296 -26.42 -8.81 4.23
C ASP A 296 -27.17 -9.74 5.19
N GLU A 297 -26.92 -9.57 6.50
CA GLU A 297 -27.57 -10.37 7.56
C GLU A 297 -29.10 -10.27 7.57
N ASN A 298 -29.65 -9.20 6.99
CA ASN A 298 -31.08 -8.95 6.90
C ASN A 298 -31.66 -9.39 5.54
N GLY A 299 -30.87 -10.07 4.70
CA GLY A 299 -31.28 -10.50 3.36
C GLY A 299 -31.34 -9.35 2.34
N LYS A 300 -30.79 -8.17 2.65
CA LYS A 300 -30.79 -7.01 1.75
C LYS A 300 -29.53 -6.98 0.88
N PRO A 301 -29.60 -6.41 -0.33
CA PRO A 301 -28.41 -6.12 -1.13
C PRO A 301 -27.45 -5.19 -0.38
N TYR A 302 -26.15 -5.34 -0.60
CA TYR A 302 -25.17 -4.41 -0.06
C TYR A 302 -25.36 -2.99 -0.62
N SER A 303 -25.04 -2.00 0.19
CA SER A 303 -25.14 -0.59 -0.19
C SER A 303 -24.04 -0.21 -1.19
N ASP A 304 -24.30 0.84 -1.98
CA ASP A 304 -23.32 1.38 -2.93
C ASP A 304 -22.05 1.84 -2.24
N LYS A 305 -22.16 2.37 -1.01
CA LYS A 305 -21.01 2.68 -0.16
C LYS A 305 -20.15 1.44 0.12
N PHE A 306 -20.77 0.32 0.49
CA PHE A 306 -20.05 -0.92 0.76
C PHE A 306 -19.35 -1.44 -0.51
N LEU A 307 -20.04 -1.41 -1.65
CA LEU A 307 -19.45 -1.82 -2.93
C LEU A 307 -18.28 -0.90 -3.33
N ARG A 308 -18.41 0.42 -3.10
CA ARG A 308 -17.33 1.38 -3.32
C ARG A 308 -16.11 1.06 -2.46
N ASP A 309 -16.33 0.77 -1.18
CA ASP A 309 -15.24 0.42 -0.26
C ASP A 309 -14.55 -0.86 -0.72
N ILE A 310 -15.31 -1.86 -1.14
CA ILE A 310 -14.79 -3.10 -1.75
C ILE A 310 -13.96 -2.78 -3.00
N CYS A 311 -14.45 -1.95 -3.93
CA CYS A 311 -13.71 -1.57 -5.14
C CYS A 311 -12.36 -0.93 -4.80
N VAL A 312 -12.36 0.09 -3.94
CA VAL A 312 -11.14 0.81 -3.55
C VAL A 312 -10.13 -0.11 -2.87
N ASN A 313 -10.59 -1.01 -1.99
CA ASN A 313 -9.71 -1.96 -1.31
C ASN A 313 -9.09 -2.96 -2.29
N PHE A 314 -9.85 -3.48 -3.27
CA PHE A 314 -9.30 -4.42 -4.25
C PHE A 314 -8.32 -3.76 -5.22
N ILE A 315 -8.59 -2.53 -5.66
CA ILE A 315 -7.65 -1.74 -6.46
C ILE A 315 -6.33 -1.55 -5.70
N LEU A 316 -6.39 -1.11 -4.44
CA LEU A 316 -5.20 -0.96 -3.60
C LEU A 316 -4.39 -2.26 -3.52
N ALA A 317 -5.08 -3.37 -3.26
CA ALA A 317 -4.45 -4.67 -3.10
C ALA A 317 -3.74 -5.12 -4.38
N GLY A 318 -4.44 -5.08 -5.52
CA GLY A 318 -3.96 -5.67 -6.77
C GLY A 318 -2.94 -4.81 -7.50
N ARG A 319 -3.15 -3.48 -7.52
CA ARG A 319 -2.34 -2.51 -8.26
C ARG A 319 -0.98 -2.28 -7.61
N ASP A 320 -0.99 -1.71 -6.41
CA ASP A 320 0.24 -1.15 -5.84
C ASP A 320 1.17 -2.26 -5.33
N THR A 321 0.64 -3.32 -4.72
CA THR A 321 1.49 -4.37 -4.14
C THR A 321 2.22 -5.21 -5.20
N SER A 322 1.52 -5.56 -6.29
CA SER A 322 2.05 -6.38 -7.38
C SER A 322 3.04 -5.59 -8.24
N SER A 323 2.74 -4.33 -8.54
CA SER A 323 3.63 -3.47 -9.34
C SER A 323 4.95 -3.23 -8.63
N VAL A 324 4.93 -2.94 -7.33
CA VAL A 324 6.15 -2.76 -6.52
C VAL A 324 6.97 -4.05 -6.45
N ALA A 325 6.33 -5.20 -6.27
CA ALA A 325 7.02 -6.49 -6.25
C ALA A 325 7.74 -6.78 -7.58
N LEU A 326 7.05 -6.54 -8.70
CA LEU A 326 7.60 -6.75 -10.04
C LEU A 326 8.71 -5.73 -10.36
N ALA A 327 8.56 -4.47 -9.96
CA ALA A 327 9.57 -3.44 -10.18
C ALA A 327 10.89 -3.80 -9.46
N TRP A 328 10.82 -4.21 -8.19
CA TRP A 328 12.00 -4.68 -7.46
C TRP A 328 12.58 -5.97 -8.02
N PHE A 329 11.72 -6.89 -8.47
CA PHE A 329 12.17 -8.13 -9.10
C PHE A 329 12.99 -7.85 -10.36
N PHE A 330 12.48 -7.04 -11.30
CA PHE A 330 13.23 -6.70 -12.51
C PHE A 330 14.48 -5.86 -12.22
N TRP A 331 14.42 -4.96 -11.23
CA TRP A 331 15.60 -4.23 -10.79
C TRP A 331 16.68 -5.18 -10.25
N LEU A 332 16.31 -6.19 -9.46
CA LEU A 332 17.24 -7.21 -8.99
C LEU A 332 17.81 -8.06 -10.12
N LEU A 333 16.99 -8.45 -11.11
CA LEU A 333 17.48 -9.21 -12.27
C LEU A 333 18.51 -8.42 -13.07
N ASN A 334 18.25 -7.14 -13.33
CA ASN A 334 19.19 -6.28 -14.04
C ASN A 334 20.56 -6.17 -13.34
N ASN A 335 20.57 -6.24 -12.00
CA ASN A 335 21.81 -6.23 -11.21
C ASN A 335 22.45 -7.63 -11.04
N ASN A 336 21.76 -8.71 -11.44
CA ASN A 336 22.21 -10.09 -11.26
C ASN A 336 22.00 -10.94 -12.54
N PRO A 337 22.79 -10.71 -13.61
CA PRO A 337 22.60 -11.39 -14.91
C PRO A 337 22.69 -12.93 -14.85
N GLU A 338 23.42 -13.46 -13.88
CA GLU A 338 23.51 -14.90 -13.61
C GLU A 338 22.19 -15.52 -13.13
N VAL A 339 21.38 -14.76 -12.39
CA VAL A 339 20.06 -15.18 -11.93
C VAL A 339 19.08 -15.16 -13.10
N GLU A 340 19.13 -14.10 -13.91
CA GLU A 340 18.37 -14.01 -15.17
C GLU A 340 18.68 -15.20 -16.09
N ALA A 341 19.97 -15.50 -16.32
CA ALA A 341 20.37 -16.63 -17.16
C ALA A 341 19.83 -17.97 -16.66
N LYS A 342 19.78 -18.18 -15.33
CA LYS A 342 19.19 -19.40 -14.73
C LYS A 342 17.69 -19.47 -14.93
N ILE A 343 16.97 -18.36 -14.74
CA ILE A 343 15.52 -18.27 -15.02
C ILE A 343 15.23 -18.58 -16.49
N VAL A 344 15.96 -17.94 -17.40
CA VAL A 344 15.79 -18.16 -18.85
C VAL A 344 16.10 -19.60 -19.23
N ASN A 345 17.14 -20.22 -18.65
CA ASN A 345 17.46 -21.63 -18.89
C ASN A 345 16.38 -22.58 -18.34
N GLU A 346 15.79 -22.29 -17.17
CA GLU A 346 14.65 -23.02 -16.63
C GLU A 346 13.44 -22.95 -17.59
N ILE A 347 13.09 -21.75 -18.05
CA ILE A 347 12.00 -21.53 -19.00
C ILE A 347 12.25 -22.30 -20.30
N ARG A 348 13.46 -22.18 -20.89
CA ARG A 348 13.84 -22.93 -22.11
C ARG A 348 13.73 -24.44 -21.94
N ARG A 349 14.07 -24.98 -20.76
CA ARG A 349 13.92 -26.41 -20.48
C ARG A 349 12.45 -26.82 -20.49
N ILE A 350 11.58 -26.06 -19.82
CA ILE A 350 10.13 -26.32 -19.76
C ILE A 350 9.52 -26.28 -21.17
N VAL A 351 9.89 -25.28 -21.97
CA VAL A 351 9.44 -25.17 -23.37
C VAL A 351 9.92 -26.37 -24.20
N LYS A 352 11.18 -26.81 -24.05
CA LYS A 352 11.68 -28.01 -24.75
C LYS A 352 10.92 -29.28 -24.37
N GLU A 353 10.54 -29.44 -23.10
CA GLU A 353 9.74 -30.58 -22.63
C GLU A 353 8.33 -30.62 -23.26
N ARG A 354 7.79 -29.48 -23.67
CA ARG A 354 6.49 -29.38 -24.35
C ARG A 354 6.48 -30.14 -25.69
N GLY A 355 7.64 -30.26 -26.34
CA GLY A 355 7.81 -31.02 -27.59
C GLY A 355 7.07 -30.43 -28.81
N GLU A 356 6.43 -29.26 -28.66
CA GLU A 356 5.81 -28.52 -29.76
C GLU A 356 6.88 -27.68 -30.47
N VAL A 357 6.95 -27.76 -31.80
CA VAL A 357 7.82 -26.89 -32.60
C VAL A 357 7.20 -25.51 -32.57
N GLU A 358 7.86 -24.55 -31.90
CA GLU A 358 7.51 -23.14 -31.99
C GLU A 358 7.48 -22.76 -33.47
N LYS A 359 6.30 -22.46 -34.00
CA LYS A 359 6.20 -21.89 -35.34
C LYS A 359 6.69 -20.46 -35.26
N GLU A 360 7.54 -20.06 -36.21
CA GLU A 360 7.96 -18.66 -36.33
C GLU A 360 6.72 -17.76 -36.40
N GLY A 361 6.61 -16.84 -35.44
CA GLY A 361 5.52 -15.86 -35.35
C GLY A 361 4.35 -16.23 -34.42
N GLU A 362 4.34 -17.40 -33.77
CA GLU A 362 3.36 -17.69 -32.71
C GLU A 362 3.78 -17.04 -31.37
N GLU A 363 2.84 -16.39 -30.70
CA GLU A 363 3.03 -15.82 -29.38
C GLU A 363 3.28 -16.92 -28.33
N MET A 364 4.37 -16.80 -27.57
CA MET A 364 4.73 -17.76 -26.52
C MET A 364 3.78 -17.61 -25.33
N ILE A 365 2.83 -18.54 -25.21
CA ILE A 365 1.86 -18.59 -24.10
C ILE A 365 2.14 -19.83 -23.24
N PHE A 366 2.36 -19.60 -21.94
CA PHE A 366 2.57 -20.66 -20.96
C PHE A 366 1.25 -21.20 -20.40
N ARG A 367 1.12 -22.53 -20.36
CA ARG A 367 -0.01 -23.22 -19.73
C ARG A 367 0.13 -23.14 -18.19
N PRO A 368 -0.97 -23.14 -17.41
CA PRO A 368 -0.90 -23.11 -15.95
C PRO A 368 -0.04 -24.21 -15.33
N GLU A 369 0.02 -25.38 -15.96
CA GLU A 369 0.85 -26.52 -15.56
C GLU A 369 2.35 -26.27 -15.78
N GLU A 370 2.70 -25.47 -16.78
CA GLU A 370 4.09 -25.09 -17.10
C GLU A 370 4.60 -24.04 -16.11
N VAL A 371 3.75 -23.06 -15.77
CA VAL A 371 4.08 -22.02 -14.78
C VAL A 371 4.42 -22.65 -13.42
N LYS A 372 3.72 -23.74 -13.03
CA LYS A 372 4.00 -24.47 -11.79
C LYS A 372 5.38 -25.13 -11.75
N LYS A 373 6.01 -25.37 -12.91
CA LYS A 373 7.36 -25.95 -13.01
C LYS A 373 8.48 -24.89 -12.89
N MET A 374 8.15 -23.60 -12.88
CA MET A 374 9.12 -22.50 -12.82
C MET A 374 9.59 -22.25 -11.37
N GLU A 375 10.23 -23.27 -10.78
CA GLU A 375 10.64 -23.27 -9.36
C GLU A 375 11.69 -22.21 -9.05
N TYR A 376 12.67 -22.03 -9.94
CA TYR A 376 13.74 -21.04 -9.76
C TYR A 376 13.21 -19.62 -9.92
N LEU A 377 12.30 -19.38 -10.89
CA LEU A 377 11.58 -18.11 -11.00
C LEU A 377 10.79 -17.79 -9.72
N GLN A 378 10.04 -18.75 -9.18
CA GLN A 378 9.30 -18.59 -7.93
C GLN A 378 10.22 -18.27 -6.74
N ALA A 379 11.39 -18.92 -6.67
CA ALA A 379 12.40 -18.65 -5.66
C ALA A 379 12.97 -17.22 -5.79
N ALA A 380 13.27 -16.77 -7.00
CA ALA A 380 13.77 -15.41 -7.25
C ALA A 380 12.73 -14.33 -6.92
N LEU A 381 11.45 -14.55 -7.25
CA LEU A 381 10.34 -13.68 -6.85
C LEU A 381 10.18 -13.62 -5.33
N SER A 382 10.31 -14.77 -4.66
CA SER A 382 10.22 -14.87 -3.20
C SER A 382 11.38 -14.15 -2.51
N GLU A 383 12.59 -14.21 -3.08
CA GLU A 383 13.76 -13.48 -2.59
C GLU A 383 13.61 -11.97 -2.81
N ALA A 384 13.05 -11.54 -3.94
CA ALA A 384 12.73 -10.14 -4.19
C ALA A 384 11.76 -9.60 -3.13
N LEU A 385 10.69 -10.34 -2.79
CA LEU A 385 9.76 -9.97 -1.73
C LEU A 385 10.37 -10.03 -0.32
N ARG A 386 11.38 -10.90 -0.10
CA ARG A 386 12.11 -10.97 1.18
C ARG A 386 12.99 -9.74 1.39
N LEU A 387 13.64 -9.26 0.33
CA LEU A 387 14.51 -8.08 0.36
C LEU A 387 13.72 -6.78 0.32
N TYR A 388 12.70 -6.72 -0.55
CA TYR A 388 11.88 -5.55 -0.82
C TYR A 388 10.39 -5.92 -0.74
N PRO A 389 9.86 -6.11 0.49
CA PRO A 389 8.45 -6.42 0.66
C PRO A 389 7.59 -5.22 0.26
N SER A 390 6.57 -5.44 -0.57
CA SER A 390 5.65 -4.37 -1.00
C SER A 390 4.90 -3.72 0.16
N VAL A 391 4.67 -4.47 1.25
CA VAL A 391 4.07 -3.97 2.50
C VAL A 391 5.02 -4.30 3.66
N PRO A 392 5.97 -3.42 3.99
CA PRO A 392 7.02 -3.69 4.98
C PRO A 392 6.57 -3.60 6.45
N VAL A 393 5.43 -2.96 6.73
CA VAL A 393 4.94 -2.70 8.09
C VAL A 393 3.46 -3.05 8.19
N ASP A 394 3.10 -3.88 9.17
CA ASP A 394 1.70 -4.17 9.55
C ASP A 394 1.38 -3.57 10.93
N HIS A 395 0.15 -3.11 11.11
CA HIS A 395 -0.31 -2.45 12.33
C HIS A 395 -1.37 -3.28 13.05
N LYS A 396 -1.17 -3.45 14.36
CA LYS A 396 -2.12 -4.09 15.27
C LYS A 396 -2.29 -3.27 16.54
N GLU A 397 -3.50 -3.27 17.08
CA GLU A 397 -3.84 -2.61 18.33
C GLU A 397 -4.24 -3.67 19.36
N LYS A 398 -3.76 -3.54 20.60
CA LYS A 398 -4.15 -4.46 21.68
C LYS A 398 -5.50 -4.02 22.25
N THR A 399 -6.47 -4.92 22.26
CA THR A 399 -7.75 -4.66 22.93
C THR A 399 -7.59 -4.71 24.45
N MET A 400 -8.18 -3.75 25.17
CA MET A 400 -8.16 -3.64 26.64
C MET A 400 -9.24 -4.49 27.33
N PHE A 401 -9.48 -5.71 26.86
CA PHE A 401 -10.43 -6.64 27.48
C PHE A 401 -9.71 -7.81 28.15
#